data_AF-A0A424Y8S4-F1
#
_entry.id   AF-A0A424Y8S4-F1
#
_cell.length_a   1.000
_cell.length_b   1.000
_cell.length_c   1.000
_cell.angle_alpha   90.00
_cell.angle_beta   90.00
_cell.angle_gamma   90.00
#
_symmetry.space_group_name_H-M   'P 1'
#
loop_
_entity.id
_entity.type
_entity.pdbx_description
1 polymer ?
#
loop_
_entity_poly.entity_id
_entity_poly.type
_entity_poly.pdbx_seq_one_letter_code
_entity_poly.pdbx_strand_id
1 'polypeptide(L)'
;MCKITEELQQIAAELLKEGKVDLVLGYTKGEQEEQSVPCIVTQPEDASKLIFDEYSEKALSKYLLEESFQDKKVAIVLKGCDQRAFKLMQDESRLGREDVYLIGVECPGMKWGEDLSPFCLHCDYRTPAKEDVDSLLTGADIPEAMQGEPLDHEDSFTDINRLEKMSKEERFEFWKRQLNRCKRCYTCRNACPVCTCRVCVFDRENPDYIDRAKDQMAQHQFYHVIRAFHVSDRCVSCGECARVCPEGIPLHLLNQKLLRELDKFYGEYQAGIDEVPTPLSHANADEPDFFGKEGKA
;
A
#
# COMPACT_ATOMS: atom_id res chain seq x y z
N MET A 1 -25.86 -6.49 -9.20
CA MET A 1 -24.97 -6.21 -8.05
C MET A 1 -24.03 -7.40 -7.96
N CYS A 2 -22.72 -7.21 -7.77
CA CYS A 2 -21.80 -8.35 -7.69
C CYS A 2 -22.05 -9.11 -6.37
N LYS A 3 -21.95 -10.43 -6.39
CA LYS A 3 -22.17 -11.33 -5.24
C LYS A 3 -21.45 -10.87 -3.97
N ILE A 4 -20.20 -10.40 -4.10
CA ILE A 4 -19.41 -9.89 -2.97
C ILE A 4 -20.08 -8.69 -2.29
N THR A 5 -20.70 -7.79 -3.07
CA THR A 5 -21.40 -6.64 -2.50
C THR A 5 -22.62 -7.09 -1.69
N GLU A 6 -23.40 -8.04 -2.19
CA GLU A 6 -24.59 -8.54 -1.46
C GLU A 6 -24.20 -9.21 -0.14
N GLU A 7 -23.17 -10.07 -0.16
CA GLU A 7 -22.65 -10.70 1.06
C GLU A 7 -22.03 -9.69 2.05
N LEU A 8 -21.31 -8.68 1.53
CA LEU A 8 -20.75 -7.60 2.34
C LEU A 8 -21.85 -6.83 3.08
N GLN A 9 -22.91 -6.46 2.37
CA GLN A 9 -24.04 -5.73 2.95
C GLN A 9 -24.74 -6.55 4.04
N GLN A 10 -24.91 -7.86 3.80
CA GLN A 10 -25.50 -8.76 4.79
C GLN A 10 -24.66 -8.84 6.06
N ILE A 11 -23.36 -9.14 5.93
CA ILE A 11 -22.45 -9.27 7.08
C ILE A 11 -22.33 -7.94 7.84
N ALA A 12 -22.20 -6.82 7.13
CA ALA A 12 -22.16 -5.49 7.74
C ALA A 12 -23.42 -5.21 8.57
N ALA A 13 -24.61 -5.49 8.03
CA ALA A 13 -25.87 -5.29 8.73
C ALA A 13 -25.98 -6.19 9.98
N GLU A 14 -25.57 -7.46 9.87
CA GLU A 14 -25.57 -8.42 10.99
C GLU A 14 -24.62 -7.97 12.11
N LEU A 15 -23.37 -7.60 11.78
CA LEU A 15 -22.38 -7.15 12.75
C LEU A 15 -22.83 -5.91 13.53
N LEU A 16 -23.44 -4.94 12.84
CA LEU A 16 -23.97 -3.71 13.44
C LEU A 16 -25.21 -4.02 14.31
N LYS A 17 -26.13 -4.85 13.82
CA LYS A 17 -27.36 -5.20 14.54
C LYS A 17 -27.08 -5.97 15.83
N GLU A 18 -26.06 -6.82 15.82
CA GLU A 18 -25.63 -7.59 16.99
C GLU A 18 -24.75 -6.78 17.96
N GLY A 19 -24.34 -5.56 17.60
CA GLY A 19 -23.43 -4.73 18.40
C GLY A 19 -22.02 -5.32 18.52
N LYS A 20 -21.61 -6.16 17.55
CA LYS A 20 -20.25 -6.71 17.50
C LYS A 20 -19.24 -5.63 17.11
N VAL A 21 -19.67 -4.67 16.30
CA VAL A 21 -18.89 -3.50 15.88
C VAL A 21 -19.73 -2.23 16.01
N ASP A 22 -19.07 -1.11 16.24
CA ASP A 22 -19.69 0.22 16.32
C ASP A 22 -19.89 0.85 14.93
N LEU A 23 -19.02 0.48 13.98
CA LEU A 23 -19.08 0.94 12.59
C LEU A 23 -18.45 -0.04 11.62
N VAL A 24 -18.82 0.09 10.34
CA VAL A 24 -18.21 -0.61 9.21
C VAL A 24 -17.56 0.44 8.29
N LEU A 25 -16.25 0.28 8.05
CA LEU A 25 -15.45 1.05 7.10
C LEU A 25 -15.32 0.26 5.81
N GLY A 26 -15.95 0.77 4.74
CA GLY A 26 -15.95 0.14 3.42
C GLY A 26 -15.94 1.18 2.31
N TYR A 27 -16.58 0.86 1.18
CA TYR A 27 -16.69 1.78 0.04
C TYR A 27 -18.15 2.06 -0.29
N THR A 28 -18.40 3.24 -0.85
CA THR A 28 -19.67 3.59 -1.50
C THR A 28 -19.37 4.22 -2.87
N LYS A 29 -20.40 4.39 -3.69
CA LYS A 29 -20.23 5.03 -4.99
C LYS A 29 -19.88 6.50 -4.83
N GLY A 30 -18.87 6.95 -5.58
CA GLY A 30 -18.51 8.35 -5.66
C GLY A 30 -19.47 9.16 -6.53
N GLU A 31 -19.06 10.38 -6.88
CA GLU A 31 -19.84 11.24 -7.77
C GLU A 31 -19.82 10.75 -9.22
N GLN A 32 -18.77 10.00 -9.59
CA GLN A 32 -18.57 9.43 -10.92
C GLN A 32 -18.79 7.91 -10.92
N GLU A 33 -19.18 7.38 -12.07
CA GLU A 33 -19.40 5.93 -12.24
C GLU A 33 -18.09 5.14 -12.10
N GLU A 34 -16.93 5.70 -12.46
CA GLU A 34 -15.62 5.06 -12.25
C GLU A 34 -15.00 5.37 -10.89
N GLN A 35 -15.82 5.76 -9.90
CA GLN A 35 -15.33 6.15 -8.59
C GLN A 35 -16.02 5.36 -7.47
N SER A 36 -15.21 4.77 -6.60
CA SER A 36 -15.64 4.28 -5.30
C SER A 36 -14.81 4.97 -4.22
N VAL A 37 -15.49 5.46 -3.18
CA VAL A 37 -14.89 6.28 -2.11
C VAL A 37 -15.09 5.61 -0.76
N PRO A 38 -14.16 5.78 0.20
CA PRO A 38 -14.35 5.24 1.54
C PRO A 38 -15.62 5.79 2.16
N CYS A 39 -16.37 4.95 2.85
CA CYS A 39 -17.54 5.35 3.61
C CYS A 39 -17.58 4.66 4.97
N ILE A 40 -18.29 5.29 5.91
CA ILE A 40 -18.53 4.76 7.25
C ILE A 40 -20.02 4.51 7.39
N VAL A 41 -20.38 3.29 7.78
CA VAL A 41 -21.75 2.89 8.09
C VAL A 41 -21.85 2.58 9.58
N THR A 42 -22.85 3.13 10.24
CA THR A 42 -23.08 2.94 11.70
C THR A 42 -24.45 2.35 12.03
N GLN A 43 -25.37 2.31 11.06
CA GLN A 43 -26.71 1.74 11.23
C GLN A 43 -26.88 0.53 10.31
N PRO A 44 -27.54 -0.56 10.74
CA PRO A 44 -27.73 -1.75 9.92
C PRO A 44 -28.41 -1.48 8.57
N GLU A 45 -29.40 -0.58 8.53
CA GLU A 45 -30.11 -0.18 7.31
C GLU A 45 -29.21 0.50 6.27
N ASP A 46 -28.17 1.19 6.74
CA ASP A 46 -27.20 1.88 5.91
C ASP A 46 -26.15 0.95 5.31
N ALA A 47 -26.12 -0.33 5.71
CA ALA A 47 -25.24 -1.34 5.11
C ALA A 47 -25.46 -1.45 3.60
N SER A 48 -26.69 -1.22 3.12
CA SER A 48 -27.05 -1.19 1.69
C SER A 48 -26.28 -0.15 0.85
N LYS A 49 -25.62 0.83 1.50
CA LYS A 49 -24.76 1.82 0.84
C LYS A 49 -23.37 1.27 0.51
N LEU A 50 -22.97 0.17 1.14
CA LEU A 50 -21.67 -0.46 0.92
C LEU A 50 -21.63 -1.13 -0.44
N ILE A 51 -20.51 -0.95 -1.14
CA ILE A 51 -20.20 -1.62 -2.39
C ILE A 51 -18.78 -2.19 -2.33
N PHE A 52 -18.52 -3.16 -3.19
CA PHE A 52 -17.18 -3.54 -3.57
C PHE A 52 -17.14 -3.81 -5.07
N ASP A 53 -16.28 -3.08 -5.78
CA ASP A 53 -16.12 -3.10 -7.22
C ASP A 53 -14.66 -2.86 -7.63
N GLU A 54 -14.39 -2.88 -8.94
CA GLU A 54 -13.07 -2.66 -9.54
C GLU A 54 -12.51 -1.23 -9.31
N TYR A 55 -13.28 -0.32 -8.72
CA TYR A 55 -12.87 1.02 -8.34
C TYR A 55 -12.66 1.16 -6.84
N SER A 56 -12.76 0.07 -6.07
CA SER A 56 -12.58 0.03 -4.61
C SER A 56 -11.10 -0.06 -4.23
N GLU A 57 -10.30 0.89 -4.71
CA GLU A 57 -8.84 0.76 -4.80
C GLU A 57 -8.08 1.28 -3.58
N LYS A 58 -8.59 2.37 -2.96
CA LYS A 58 -7.98 3.01 -1.78
C LYS A 58 -7.84 2.02 -0.63
N ALA A 59 -6.67 1.96 0.00
CA ALA A 59 -6.47 1.15 1.19
C ALA A 59 -7.18 1.77 2.40
N LEU A 60 -7.98 0.96 3.10
CA LEU A 60 -8.79 1.41 4.23
C LEU A 60 -8.04 1.28 5.57
N SER A 61 -7.10 0.34 5.68
CA SER A 61 -6.44 0.00 6.94
C SER A 61 -5.75 1.19 7.61
N LYS A 62 -5.20 2.11 6.82
CA LYS A 62 -4.51 3.29 7.34
C LYS A 62 -5.43 4.30 8.03
N TYR A 63 -6.73 4.33 7.72
CA TYR A 63 -7.67 5.25 8.38
C TYR A 63 -7.90 4.86 9.84
N LEU A 64 -7.65 3.60 10.19
CA LEU A 64 -7.72 3.12 11.57
C LEU A 64 -6.70 3.81 12.51
N LEU A 65 -5.72 4.52 11.95
CA LEU A 65 -4.76 5.32 12.72
C LEU A 65 -5.27 6.71 13.08
N GLU A 66 -6.39 7.15 12.51
CA GLU A 66 -6.99 8.44 12.82
C GLU A 66 -7.70 8.41 14.18
N GLU A 67 -7.71 9.54 14.87
CA GLU A 67 -8.35 9.70 16.18
C GLU A 67 -9.84 9.32 16.18
N SER A 68 -10.52 9.53 15.04
CA SER A 68 -11.95 9.25 14.85
C SER A 68 -12.31 7.75 14.92
N PHE A 69 -11.33 6.87 14.76
CA PHE A 69 -11.48 5.40 14.84
C PHE A 69 -10.92 4.82 16.14
N GLN A 70 -10.23 5.62 16.97
CA GLN A 70 -9.75 5.14 18.27
C GLN A 70 -10.94 4.89 19.21
N ASP A 71 -10.79 3.90 20.10
CA ASP A 71 -11.80 3.49 21.08
C ASP A 71 -13.14 2.99 20.47
N LYS A 72 -13.13 2.56 19.21
CA LYS A 72 -14.29 1.98 18.52
C LYS A 72 -13.97 0.58 18.01
N LYS A 73 -14.97 -0.29 18.03
CA LYS A 73 -14.94 -1.57 17.34
C LYS A 73 -15.28 -1.36 15.87
N VAL A 74 -14.32 -1.60 14.99
CA VAL A 74 -14.42 -1.28 13.56
C VAL A 74 -14.42 -2.55 12.73
N ALA A 75 -15.46 -2.79 11.95
CA ALA A 75 -15.37 -3.71 10.83
C ALA A 75 -14.73 -3.01 9.63
N ILE A 76 -13.81 -3.66 8.93
CA ILE A 76 -13.11 -3.08 7.79
C ILE A 76 -13.08 -4.04 6.60
N VAL A 77 -13.33 -3.51 5.41
CA VAL A 77 -13.27 -4.25 4.14
C VAL A 77 -11.84 -4.21 3.59
N LEU A 78 -11.21 -5.36 3.38
CA LEU A 78 -9.80 -5.45 3.00
C LEU A 78 -9.56 -6.38 1.82
N LYS A 79 -8.85 -5.84 0.82
CA LYS A 79 -8.24 -6.61 -0.28
C LYS A 79 -6.92 -7.22 0.21
N GLY A 80 -6.36 -8.22 -0.47
CA GLY A 80 -5.10 -8.83 -0.01
C GLY A 80 -3.93 -7.86 0.14
N CYS A 81 -3.76 -6.87 -0.74
CA CYS A 81 -2.73 -5.84 -0.57
C CYS A 81 -2.96 -4.93 0.65
N ASP A 82 -4.23 -4.71 1.03
CA ASP A 82 -4.62 -3.91 2.19
C ASP A 82 -4.49 -4.71 3.50
N GLN A 83 -4.85 -6.00 3.46
CA GLN A 83 -4.64 -6.91 4.58
C GLN A 83 -3.16 -7.08 4.91
N ARG A 84 -2.27 -7.19 3.91
CA ARG A 84 -0.82 -7.22 4.13
C ARG A 84 -0.31 -5.95 4.80
N ALA A 85 -0.83 -4.79 4.41
CA ALA A 85 -0.49 -3.53 5.06
C ALA A 85 -1.03 -3.45 6.49
N PHE A 86 -2.24 -3.98 6.74
CA PHE A 86 -2.80 -4.12 8.07
C PHE A 86 -1.95 -5.03 8.96
N LYS A 87 -1.48 -6.18 8.44
CA LYS A 87 -0.54 -7.08 9.12
C LYS A 87 0.75 -6.35 9.52
N LEU A 88 1.38 -5.61 8.60
CA LEU A 88 2.57 -4.81 8.93
C LEU A 88 2.30 -3.79 10.04
N MET A 89 1.13 -3.14 10.04
CA MET A 89 0.75 -2.23 11.12
C MET A 89 0.53 -2.93 12.47
N GLN A 90 0.01 -4.15 12.47
CA GLN A 90 -0.09 -4.97 13.68
C GLN A 90 1.29 -5.38 14.19
N ASP A 91 2.16 -5.86 13.30
CA ASP A 91 3.50 -6.29 13.66
C ASP A 91 4.36 -5.11 14.21
N GLU A 92 4.10 -3.89 13.74
CA GLU A 92 4.68 -2.65 14.28
C GLU A 92 3.98 -2.10 15.54
N SER A 93 3.00 -2.82 16.10
CA SER A 93 2.20 -2.39 17.25
C SER A 93 1.52 -1.02 17.05
N ARG A 94 1.16 -0.68 15.80
CA ARG A 94 0.41 0.55 15.48
C ARG A 94 -1.10 0.37 15.60
N LEU A 95 -1.57 -0.85 15.40
CA LEU A 95 -2.98 -1.24 15.48
C LEU A 95 -3.12 -2.50 16.35
N GLY A 96 -4.11 -2.50 17.23
CA GLY A 96 -4.57 -3.69 17.93
C GLY A 96 -5.51 -4.51 17.06
N ARG A 97 -5.66 -5.79 17.39
CA ARG A 97 -6.56 -6.72 16.68
C ARG A 97 -7.92 -6.84 17.38
N GLU A 98 -7.95 -6.56 18.68
CA GLU A 98 -9.08 -6.73 19.59
C GLU A 98 -10.33 -5.93 19.18
N ASP A 99 -10.14 -4.74 18.62
CA ASP A 99 -11.21 -3.82 18.25
C ASP A 99 -11.41 -3.74 16.72
N VAL A 100 -10.81 -4.65 15.95
CA VAL A 100 -10.93 -4.64 14.48
C VAL A 100 -11.47 -5.97 13.97
N TYR A 101 -12.62 -5.92 13.29
CA TYR A 101 -13.20 -7.05 12.58
C TYR A 101 -12.83 -6.99 11.09
N LEU A 102 -12.12 -8.00 10.59
CA LEU A 102 -11.57 -8.02 9.23
C LEU A 102 -12.53 -8.74 8.28
N ILE A 103 -13.07 -8.01 7.31
CA ILE A 103 -13.86 -8.55 6.19
C ILE A 103 -12.93 -8.61 4.97
N GLY A 104 -12.31 -9.77 4.76
CA GLY A 104 -11.48 -10.02 3.58
C GLY A 104 -12.34 -10.21 2.33
N VAL A 105 -11.86 -9.71 1.20
CA VAL A 105 -12.53 -9.88 -0.10
C VAL A 105 -11.58 -10.43 -1.15
N GLU A 106 -12.06 -11.40 -1.93
CA GLU A 106 -11.42 -11.84 -3.17
C GLU A 106 -11.42 -10.69 -4.18
N CYS A 107 -10.23 -10.17 -4.51
CA CYS A 107 -10.07 -8.99 -5.33
C CYS A 107 -10.11 -9.34 -6.83
N PRO A 108 -11.02 -8.75 -7.65
CA PRO A 108 -11.03 -8.91 -9.11
C PRO A 108 -9.93 -8.12 -9.82
N GLY A 109 -9.07 -7.42 -9.08
CA GLY A 109 -8.17 -6.41 -9.61
C GLY A 109 -8.80 -5.02 -9.63
N MET A 110 -7.95 -4.00 -9.62
CA MET A 110 -8.37 -2.60 -9.55
C MET A 110 -8.11 -1.91 -10.88
N LYS A 111 -9.03 -1.02 -11.28
CA LYS A 111 -8.87 -0.20 -12.47
C LYS A 111 -7.82 0.91 -12.29
N TRP A 112 -7.10 1.17 -13.37
CA TRP A 112 -6.24 2.33 -13.57
C TRP A 112 -6.77 3.08 -14.80
N GLY A 113 -7.64 4.06 -14.57
CA GLY A 113 -8.44 4.63 -15.66
C GLY A 113 -9.41 3.57 -16.18
N GLU A 114 -9.44 3.36 -17.49
CA GLU A 114 -10.30 2.35 -18.13
C GLU A 114 -9.68 0.94 -18.14
N ASP A 115 -8.38 0.83 -17.88
CA ASP A 115 -7.62 -0.42 -17.96
C ASP A 115 -7.48 -1.09 -16.58
N LEU A 116 -7.21 -2.39 -16.57
CA LEU A 116 -6.79 -3.06 -15.35
C LEU A 116 -5.41 -2.53 -14.92
N SER A 117 -5.23 -2.29 -13.62
CA SER A 117 -3.95 -1.87 -13.07
C SER A 117 -2.84 -2.88 -13.42
N PRO A 118 -1.70 -2.43 -13.96
CA PRO A 118 -0.60 -3.34 -14.30
C PRO A 118 -0.03 -4.06 -13.08
N PHE A 119 -0.24 -3.51 -11.87
CA PHE A 119 0.14 -4.12 -10.60
C PHE A 119 -0.79 -5.26 -10.17
N CYS A 120 -1.97 -5.38 -10.79
CA CYS A 120 -2.92 -6.45 -10.53
C CYS A 120 -2.77 -7.64 -11.48
N LEU A 121 -2.16 -7.46 -12.65
CA LEU A 121 -2.03 -8.49 -13.70
C LEU A 121 -1.37 -9.78 -13.18
N HIS A 122 -0.37 -9.62 -12.32
CA HIS A 122 0.43 -10.72 -11.75
C HIS A 122 0.40 -10.70 -10.22
N CYS A 123 -0.76 -10.37 -9.65
CA CYS A 123 -0.91 -10.30 -8.20
C CYS A 123 -1.22 -11.67 -7.61
N ASP A 124 -0.37 -12.13 -6.71
CA ASP A 124 -0.52 -13.43 -6.03
C ASP A 124 -1.41 -13.34 -4.80
N TYR A 125 -1.65 -12.11 -4.34
CA TYR A 125 -2.32 -11.78 -3.08
C TYR A 125 -3.71 -11.20 -3.35
N ARG A 126 -4.46 -11.81 -4.27
CA ARG A 126 -5.83 -11.37 -4.61
C ARG A 126 -6.79 -11.60 -3.45
N THR A 127 -6.66 -12.75 -2.81
CA THR A 127 -7.53 -13.21 -1.74
C THR A 127 -6.73 -13.23 -0.45
N PRO A 128 -7.14 -12.47 0.59
CA PRO A 128 -6.54 -12.61 1.92
C PRO A 128 -6.60 -14.08 2.40
N ALA A 129 -5.59 -14.52 3.15
CA ALA A 129 -5.63 -15.83 3.79
C ALA A 129 -6.82 -15.91 4.76
N LYS A 130 -7.50 -17.05 4.83
CA LYS A 130 -8.76 -17.17 5.60
C LYS A 130 -8.53 -17.05 7.09
N GLU A 131 -7.38 -17.53 7.55
CA GLU A 131 -6.86 -17.44 8.91
C GLU A 131 -6.54 -15.99 9.35
N ASP A 132 -6.26 -15.11 8.39
CA ASP A 132 -5.91 -13.72 8.65
C ASP A 132 -7.12 -12.79 8.74
N VAL A 133 -8.33 -13.28 8.44
CA VAL A 133 -9.57 -12.47 8.40
C VAL A 133 -10.75 -13.17 9.08
N ASP A 134 -11.62 -12.38 9.72
CA ASP A 134 -12.79 -12.91 10.43
C ASP A 134 -13.84 -13.45 9.45
N SER A 135 -14.14 -12.70 8.40
CA SER A 135 -15.00 -13.10 7.29
C SER A 135 -14.25 -13.00 5.96
N LEU A 136 -14.51 -13.93 5.04
CA LEU A 136 -13.91 -13.93 3.71
C LEU A 136 -15.01 -14.04 2.65
N LEU A 137 -15.11 -13.04 1.78
CA LEU A 137 -16.08 -12.97 0.69
C LEU A 137 -15.42 -13.41 -0.61
N THR A 138 -16.07 -14.32 -1.34
CA THR A 138 -15.51 -14.97 -2.54
C THR A 138 -16.54 -15.07 -3.67
N GLY A 139 -16.05 -15.33 -4.88
CA GLY A 139 -16.84 -15.33 -6.11
C GLY A 139 -16.74 -13.99 -6.83
N ALA A 140 -15.56 -13.39 -6.85
CA ALA A 140 -15.27 -12.25 -7.71
C ALA A 140 -15.18 -12.69 -9.17
N ASP A 141 -15.65 -11.85 -10.09
CA ASP A 141 -15.46 -12.05 -11.52
C ASP A 141 -14.01 -11.69 -11.90
N ILE A 142 -13.12 -12.69 -11.92
CA ILE A 142 -11.70 -12.50 -12.20
C ILE A 142 -11.46 -12.29 -13.71
N PRO A 143 -10.92 -11.14 -14.14
CA PRO A 143 -10.61 -10.89 -15.55
C PRO A 143 -9.63 -11.93 -16.11
N GLU A 144 -9.81 -12.33 -17.38
CA GLU A 144 -8.92 -13.28 -18.07
C GLU A 144 -7.45 -12.84 -18.04
N ALA A 145 -7.20 -11.53 -18.13
CA ALA A 145 -5.86 -10.95 -18.03
C ALA A 145 -5.15 -11.21 -16.68
N MET A 146 -5.87 -11.61 -15.63
CA MET A 146 -5.33 -11.98 -14.31
C MET A 146 -5.32 -13.49 -14.07
N GLN A 147 -5.73 -14.30 -15.04
CA GLN A 147 -5.73 -15.76 -14.92
C GLN A 147 -4.37 -16.39 -15.28
N GLY A 148 -3.40 -15.57 -15.69
CA GLY A 148 -2.02 -16.00 -15.87
C GLY A 148 -1.32 -16.33 -14.55
N GLU A 149 -0.22 -17.07 -14.65
CA GLU A 149 0.64 -17.34 -13.50
C GLU A 149 1.30 -16.04 -13.00
N PRO A 150 1.65 -15.99 -11.71
CA PRO A 150 2.55 -14.99 -11.14
C PRO A 150 3.82 -14.82 -11.99
N LEU A 151 4.37 -13.61 -12.04
CA LEU A 151 5.72 -13.44 -12.58
C LEU A 151 6.72 -14.12 -11.66
N ASP A 152 7.78 -14.68 -12.23
CA ASP A 152 8.93 -15.07 -11.43
C ASP A 152 9.64 -13.84 -10.83
N HIS A 153 10.63 -14.08 -9.97
CA HIS A 153 11.36 -13.02 -9.28
C HIS A 153 12.00 -12.03 -10.25
N GLU A 154 12.70 -12.50 -11.29
CA GLU A 154 13.43 -11.62 -12.22
C GLU A 154 12.48 -10.86 -13.17
N ASP A 155 11.41 -11.52 -13.61
CA ASP A 155 10.39 -10.89 -14.45
C ASP A 155 9.61 -9.80 -13.70
N SER A 156 9.40 -9.97 -12.38
CA SER A 156 8.80 -8.94 -11.51
C SER A 156 9.60 -7.63 -11.47
N PHE A 157 10.89 -7.66 -11.84
CA PHE A 157 11.78 -6.50 -11.91
C PHE A 157 12.10 -6.06 -13.35
N THR A 158 11.29 -6.43 -14.35
CA THR A 158 11.54 -6.10 -15.78
C THR A 158 11.88 -4.62 -16.04
N ASP A 159 11.14 -3.67 -15.46
CA ASP A 159 11.43 -2.24 -15.65
C ASP A 159 12.71 -1.80 -14.93
N ILE A 160 13.05 -2.42 -13.81
CA ILE A 160 14.33 -2.19 -13.11
C ILE A 160 15.48 -2.74 -13.93
N ASN A 161 15.33 -3.95 -14.48
CA ASN A 161 16.28 -4.56 -15.42
C ASN A 161 16.57 -3.63 -16.61
N ARG A 162 15.56 -2.93 -17.13
CA ARG A 162 15.75 -1.90 -18.17
C ARG A 162 16.54 -0.69 -17.67
N LEU A 163 16.20 -0.17 -16.48
CA LEU A 163 16.90 1.00 -15.90
C LEU A 163 18.36 0.69 -15.53
N GLU A 164 18.68 -0.53 -15.13
CA GLU A 164 20.04 -0.94 -14.75
C GLU A 164 20.97 -1.13 -15.95
N LYS A 165 20.41 -1.38 -17.13
CA LYS A 165 21.16 -1.43 -18.41
C LYS A 165 21.53 -0.04 -18.93
N MET A 166 20.92 1.03 -18.42
CA MET A 166 21.28 2.40 -18.79
C MET A 166 22.65 2.80 -18.21
N SER A 167 23.37 3.69 -18.89
CA SER A 167 24.53 4.35 -18.30
C SER A 167 24.15 5.19 -17.07
N LYS A 168 25.14 5.53 -16.24
CA LYS A 168 24.90 6.34 -15.02
C LYS A 168 24.27 7.69 -15.38
N GLU A 169 24.74 8.30 -16.46
CA GLU A 169 24.30 9.59 -16.97
C GLU A 169 22.86 9.50 -17.49
N GLU A 170 22.53 8.49 -18.30
CA GLU A 170 21.16 8.27 -18.82
C GLU A 170 20.16 8.01 -17.68
N ARG A 171 20.54 7.16 -16.73
CA ARG A 171 19.70 6.84 -15.57
C ARG A 171 19.49 8.07 -14.68
N PHE A 172 20.52 8.89 -14.48
CA PHE A 172 20.42 10.14 -13.73
C PHE A 172 19.47 11.12 -14.42
N GLU A 173 19.62 11.33 -15.74
CA GLU A 173 18.73 12.21 -16.51
C GLU A 173 17.30 11.67 -16.58
N PHE A 174 17.09 10.34 -16.62
CA PHE A 174 15.77 9.73 -16.48
C PHE A 174 15.10 10.16 -15.17
N TRP A 175 15.76 9.94 -14.03
CA TRP A 175 15.19 10.29 -12.72
C TRP A 175 15.00 11.78 -12.55
N LYS A 176 15.98 12.59 -12.95
CA LYS A 176 15.87 14.05 -12.95
C LYS A 176 14.63 14.50 -13.74
N ARG A 177 14.41 13.95 -14.94
CA ARG A 177 13.21 14.26 -15.74
C ARG A 177 11.91 13.85 -15.06
N GLN A 178 11.85 12.70 -14.38
CA GLN A 178 10.64 12.26 -13.70
C GLN A 178 10.37 13.10 -12.44
N LEU A 179 11.35 13.20 -11.54
CA LEU A 179 11.17 13.76 -10.20
C LEU A 179 11.04 15.29 -10.20
N ASN A 180 11.62 15.99 -11.18
CA ASN A 180 11.49 17.45 -11.28
C ASN A 180 10.08 17.92 -11.64
N ARG A 181 9.21 17.03 -12.13
CA ARG A 181 7.78 17.36 -12.37
C ARG A 181 6.96 17.39 -11.09
N CYS A 182 7.48 16.81 -9.99
CA CYS A 182 6.74 16.68 -8.74
C CYS A 182 6.31 18.05 -8.19
N LYS A 183 5.01 18.16 -7.89
CA LYS A 183 4.39 19.35 -7.30
C LYS A 183 4.30 19.29 -5.77
N ARG A 184 4.84 18.24 -5.14
CA ARG A 184 4.71 17.97 -3.70
C ARG A 184 3.26 18.01 -3.19
N CYS A 185 2.31 17.50 -3.97
CA CYS A 185 0.91 17.37 -3.55
C CYS A 185 0.67 16.25 -2.52
N TYR A 186 1.70 15.44 -2.24
CA TYR A 186 1.69 14.32 -1.28
C TYR A 186 0.64 13.22 -1.49
N THR A 187 -0.10 13.22 -2.60
CA THR A 187 -1.10 12.18 -2.90
C THR A 187 -0.49 10.78 -2.88
N CYS A 188 0.72 10.60 -3.43
CA CYS A 188 1.41 9.31 -3.40
C CYS A 188 1.73 8.82 -1.98
N ARG A 189 2.03 9.72 -1.04
CA ARG A 189 2.21 9.42 0.39
C ARG A 189 0.88 9.08 1.03
N ASN A 190 -0.15 9.89 0.79
CA ASN A 190 -1.45 9.73 1.42
C ASN A 190 -2.18 8.47 0.93
N ALA A 191 -2.01 8.06 -0.31
CA ALA A 191 -2.58 6.81 -0.84
C ALA A 191 -1.80 5.54 -0.45
N CYS A 192 -0.57 5.68 0.07
CA CYS A 192 0.25 4.53 0.39
C CYS A 192 -0.25 3.86 1.67
N PRO A 193 -0.57 2.54 1.63
CA PRO A 193 -1.14 1.84 2.77
C PRO A 193 -0.15 1.67 3.92
N VAL A 194 1.16 1.64 3.62
CA VAL A 194 2.24 1.42 4.59
C VAL A 194 2.95 2.72 5.01
N CYS A 195 2.42 3.88 4.59
CA CYS A 195 2.89 5.17 5.09
C CYS A 195 2.00 5.61 6.27
N THR A 196 2.40 5.19 7.47
CA THR A 196 1.56 5.12 8.68
C THR A 196 2.11 5.93 9.86
N CYS A 197 3.03 6.87 9.59
CA CYS A 197 3.59 7.75 10.61
C CYS A 197 2.48 8.65 11.20
N ARG A 198 2.35 8.71 12.53
CA ARG A 198 1.45 9.65 13.21
C ARG A 198 1.87 11.11 13.03
N VAL A 199 3.18 11.34 12.96
CA VAL A 199 3.78 12.65 12.70
C VAL A 199 4.75 12.50 11.53
N CYS A 200 4.46 13.15 10.41
CA CYS A 200 5.33 13.17 9.25
C CYS A 200 6.17 14.45 9.22
N VAL A 201 7.46 14.32 8.91
CA VAL A 201 8.36 15.47 8.68
C VAL A 201 7.86 16.36 7.53
N PHE A 202 7.13 15.79 6.58
CA PHE A 202 6.59 16.52 5.43
C PHE A 202 5.25 17.23 5.69
N ASP A 203 4.63 17.04 6.86
CA ASP A 203 3.39 17.72 7.26
C ASP A 203 3.65 18.94 8.17
N ARG A 204 4.91 19.21 8.52
CA ARG A 204 5.25 20.36 9.38
C ARG A 204 5.25 21.64 8.55
N GLU A 205 4.25 22.50 8.77
CA GLU A 205 4.17 23.83 8.15
C GLU A 205 5.33 24.74 8.56
N ASN A 206 5.90 24.53 9.76
CA ASN A 206 6.98 25.33 10.31
C ASN A 206 8.02 24.42 10.99
N PRO A 207 8.94 23.80 10.23
CA PRO A 207 9.97 22.97 10.82
C PRO A 207 10.94 23.84 11.63
N ASP A 208 11.29 23.41 12.86
CA ASP A 208 12.34 24.04 13.68
C ASP A 208 13.76 23.95 13.06
N TYR A 209 13.87 23.34 11.89
CA TYR A 209 15.10 23.22 11.12
C TYR A 209 14.97 23.96 9.80
N ILE A 210 16.01 24.73 9.47
CA ILE A 210 16.16 25.36 8.16
C ILE A 210 16.90 24.37 7.28
N ASP A 211 16.30 23.99 6.15
CA ASP A 211 16.98 23.14 5.17
C ASP A 211 18.26 23.84 4.67
N ARG A 212 19.37 23.11 4.63
CA ARG A 212 20.65 23.61 4.12
C ARG A 212 20.66 23.68 2.59
N ALA A 213 19.81 22.90 1.92
CA ALA A 213 19.70 22.89 0.47
C ALA A 213 18.93 24.14 0.00
N LYS A 214 19.59 24.98 -0.80
CA LYS A 214 18.96 26.14 -1.46
C LYS A 214 18.20 25.74 -2.74
N ASP A 215 18.52 24.58 -3.31
CA ASP A 215 17.94 24.10 -4.55
C ASP A 215 16.66 23.30 -4.30
N GLN A 216 15.51 23.89 -4.66
CA GLN A 216 14.20 23.24 -4.55
C GLN A 216 14.11 21.94 -5.36
N MET A 217 14.81 21.83 -6.48
CA MET A 217 14.79 20.63 -7.31
C MET A 217 15.49 19.46 -6.61
N ALA A 218 16.64 19.73 -5.98
CA ALA A 218 17.31 18.75 -5.14
C ALA A 218 16.40 18.29 -3.99
N GLN A 219 15.70 19.22 -3.33
CA GLN A 219 14.78 18.86 -2.26
C GLN A 219 13.58 18.01 -2.76
N HIS A 220 13.07 18.26 -3.97
CA HIS A 220 12.00 17.45 -4.57
C HIS A 220 12.48 16.01 -4.78
N GLN A 221 13.71 15.84 -5.29
CA GLN A 221 14.31 14.52 -5.50
C GLN A 221 14.55 13.79 -4.17
N PHE A 222 15.09 14.49 -3.16
CA PHE A 222 15.33 13.91 -1.84
C PHE A 222 14.05 13.43 -1.16
N TYR A 223 12.94 14.15 -1.29
CA TYR A 223 11.64 13.69 -0.78
C TYR A 223 11.31 12.27 -1.28
N HIS A 224 11.50 12.01 -2.58
CA HIS A 224 11.18 10.71 -3.17
C HIS A 224 12.12 9.60 -2.70
N VAL A 225 13.42 9.88 -2.60
CA VAL A 225 14.41 8.92 -2.09
C VAL A 225 14.15 8.58 -0.62
N ILE A 226 13.97 9.60 0.23
CA ILE A 226 13.68 9.43 1.66
C ILE A 226 12.39 8.63 1.85
N ARG A 227 11.33 8.99 1.12
CA ARG A 227 10.05 8.29 1.23
C ARG A 227 10.15 6.83 0.77
N ALA A 228 10.84 6.56 -0.33
CA ALA A 228 11.03 5.20 -0.82
C ALA A 228 11.82 4.35 0.19
N PHE A 229 12.87 4.92 0.80
CA PHE A 229 13.63 4.26 1.86
C PHE A 229 12.79 4.02 3.13
N HIS A 230 11.92 4.95 3.51
CA HIS A 230 11.04 4.75 4.67
C HIS A 230 10.07 3.58 4.49
N VAL A 231 9.74 3.15 3.27
CA VAL A 231 8.78 2.06 3.05
C VAL A 231 9.39 0.85 2.37
N SER A 232 10.73 0.78 2.24
CA SER A 232 11.39 -0.22 1.40
C SER A 232 11.15 -1.65 1.85
N ASP A 233 11.16 -1.90 3.15
CA ASP A 233 10.91 -3.21 3.77
C ASP A 233 9.42 -3.45 4.11
N ARG A 234 8.54 -2.56 3.65
CA ARG A 234 7.10 -2.58 3.91
C ARG A 234 6.26 -2.52 2.65
N CYS A 235 6.87 -2.24 1.50
CA CYS A 235 6.15 -2.04 0.25
C CYS A 235 5.42 -3.33 -0.15
N VAL A 236 4.08 -3.28 -0.16
CA VAL A 236 3.22 -4.39 -0.60
C VAL A 236 3.01 -4.44 -2.13
N SER A 237 3.78 -3.64 -2.89
CA SER A 237 3.78 -3.58 -4.35
C SER A 237 2.43 -3.28 -5.02
N CYS A 238 1.54 -2.55 -4.34
CA CYS A 238 0.19 -2.24 -4.85
C CYS A 238 0.13 -1.17 -5.95
N GLY A 239 1.21 -0.45 -6.24
CA GLY A 239 1.26 0.55 -7.32
C GLY A 239 0.54 1.88 -7.06
N GLU A 240 -0.20 2.02 -5.95
CA GLU A 240 -1.02 3.20 -5.64
C GLU A 240 -0.24 4.52 -5.71
N CYS A 241 1.03 4.52 -5.27
CA CYS A 241 1.88 5.71 -5.33
C CYS A 241 2.11 6.25 -6.75
N ALA A 242 2.09 5.38 -7.76
CA ALA A 242 2.21 5.76 -9.16
C ALA A 242 0.83 6.10 -9.76
N ARG A 243 -0.21 5.35 -9.38
CA ARG A 243 -1.59 5.54 -9.86
C ARG A 243 -2.12 6.93 -9.56
N VAL A 244 -1.95 7.38 -8.32
CA VAL A 244 -2.52 8.66 -7.86
C VAL A 244 -1.67 9.87 -8.24
N CYS A 245 -0.55 9.69 -8.95
CA CYS A 245 0.33 10.79 -9.30
C CYS A 245 -0.27 11.59 -10.48
N PRO A 246 -0.67 12.86 -10.29
CA PRO A 246 -1.27 13.65 -11.37
C PRO A 246 -0.28 13.93 -12.51
N GLU A 247 1.01 13.86 -12.21
CA GLU A 247 2.07 14.03 -13.20
C GLU A 247 2.41 12.71 -13.90
N GLY A 248 1.95 11.54 -13.42
CA GLY A 248 2.37 10.24 -13.96
C GLY A 248 3.83 9.89 -13.67
N ILE A 249 4.33 10.22 -12.47
CA ILE A 249 5.68 9.85 -12.04
C ILE A 249 5.68 8.37 -11.64
N PRO A 250 6.58 7.53 -12.19
CA PRO A 250 6.59 6.09 -11.92
C PRO A 250 7.27 5.79 -10.58
N LEU A 251 6.66 6.23 -9.47
CA LEU A 251 7.24 6.13 -8.12
C LEU A 251 7.42 4.69 -7.64
N HIS A 252 6.66 3.74 -8.19
CA HIS A 252 6.82 2.31 -7.91
C HIS A 252 8.22 1.79 -8.27
N LEU A 253 8.87 2.34 -9.30
CA LEU A 253 10.21 1.93 -9.72
C LEU A 253 11.28 2.21 -8.64
N LEU A 254 11.10 3.25 -7.81
CA LEU A 254 12.00 3.47 -6.66
C LEU A 254 11.83 2.36 -5.62
N ASN A 255 10.58 1.96 -5.33
CA ASN A 255 10.31 0.93 -4.34
C ASN A 255 10.75 -0.45 -4.86
N GLN A 256 10.47 -0.78 -6.12
CA GLN A 256 10.96 -2.02 -6.74
C GLN A 256 12.47 -2.10 -6.74
N LYS A 257 13.18 -1.00 -7.03
CA LYS A 257 14.64 -0.98 -6.94
C LYS A 257 15.12 -1.29 -5.51
N LEU A 258 14.47 -0.73 -4.49
CA LEU A 258 14.84 -0.98 -3.10
C LEU A 258 14.49 -2.42 -2.67
N LEU A 259 13.35 -2.96 -3.08
CA LEU A 259 12.99 -4.37 -2.85
C LEU A 259 14.05 -5.31 -3.44
N ARG A 260 14.46 -5.09 -4.70
CA ARG A 260 15.52 -5.90 -5.33
C ARG A 260 16.85 -5.84 -4.56
N GLU A 261 17.23 -4.65 -4.07
CA GLU A 261 18.44 -4.54 -3.25
C GLU A 261 18.27 -5.24 -1.90
N LEU A 262 17.09 -5.16 -1.27
CA LEU A 262 16.81 -5.90 -0.04
C LEU A 262 16.93 -7.41 -0.27
N ASP A 263 16.33 -7.94 -1.33
CA ASP A 263 16.43 -9.37 -1.68
C ASP A 263 17.87 -9.82 -1.85
N LYS A 264 18.69 -8.97 -2.50
CA LYS A 264 20.10 -9.24 -2.73
C LYS A 264 20.93 -9.25 -1.43
N PHE A 265 20.64 -8.36 -0.49
CA PHE A 265 21.43 -8.21 0.73
C PHE A 265 20.94 -9.09 1.90
N TYR A 266 19.64 -9.33 1.98
CA TYR A 266 18.98 -9.98 3.12
C TYR A 266 18.26 -11.28 2.76
N GLY A 267 18.21 -11.65 1.48
CA GLY A 267 17.41 -12.76 0.98
C GLY A 267 15.99 -12.34 0.60
N GLU A 268 15.30 -13.18 -0.17
CA GLU A 268 13.92 -12.93 -0.61
C GLU A 268 13.02 -12.65 0.59
N TYR A 269 12.33 -11.51 0.54
CA TYR A 269 11.41 -11.09 1.59
C TYR A 269 10.16 -10.44 1.02
N GLN A 270 9.01 -10.88 1.53
CA GLN A 270 7.70 -10.42 1.15
C GLN A 270 6.98 -9.70 2.29
N ALA A 271 6.87 -8.38 2.15
CA ALA A 271 6.27 -7.52 3.17
C ALA A 271 4.82 -7.91 3.50
N GLY A 272 4.51 -8.10 4.79
CA GLY A 272 3.17 -8.46 5.26
C GLY A 272 2.77 -9.91 4.96
N ILE A 273 3.73 -10.76 4.57
CA ILE A 273 3.56 -12.22 4.42
C ILE A 273 4.58 -12.92 5.31
N ASP A 274 5.86 -12.60 5.11
CA ASP A 274 6.93 -13.17 5.91
C ASP A 274 6.92 -12.65 7.35
N GLU A 275 7.51 -13.44 8.25
CA GLU A 275 7.57 -13.13 9.66
C GLU A 275 8.46 -11.92 9.96
N VAL A 276 8.13 -11.21 11.05
CA VAL A 276 8.95 -10.13 11.59
C VAL A 276 10.08 -10.66 12.47
N PRO A 277 11.20 -9.94 12.62
CA PRO A 277 11.46 -8.56 12.17
C PRO A 277 11.72 -8.42 10.66
N THR A 278 11.22 -7.33 10.08
CA THR A 278 11.49 -6.95 8.69
C THR A 278 12.99 -6.71 8.45
N PRO A 279 13.50 -6.84 7.20
CA PRO A 279 14.95 -6.73 6.91
C PRO A 279 15.65 -5.46 7.42
N LEU A 280 14.95 -4.33 7.55
CA LEU A 280 15.53 -3.07 8.03
C LEU A 280 15.17 -2.73 9.48
N SER A 281 14.42 -3.58 10.18
CA SER A 281 14.06 -3.38 11.58
C SER A 281 14.91 -4.20 12.57
N HIS A 282 15.81 -5.04 12.07
CA HIS A 282 16.76 -5.78 12.88
C HIS A 282 18.16 -5.78 12.23
N ALA A 283 19.16 -6.15 13.03
CA ALA A 283 20.53 -6.37 12.57
C ALA A 283 21.07 -7.61 13.27
N ASN A 284 21.67 -8.52 12.52
CA ASN A 284 22.33 -9.72 13.04
C ASN A 284 23.83 -9.50 13.16
N ALA A 285 24.47 -10.09 14.18
CA ALA A 285 25.91 -9.97 14.41
C ALA A 285 26.77 -10.57 13.27
N ASP A 286 26.20 -11.49 12.50
CA ASP A 286 26.83 -12.15 11.36
C ASP A 286 26.57 -11.41 10.02
N GLU A 287 25.84 -10.28 10.03
CA GLU A 287 25.66 -9.47 8.83
C GLU A 287 27.01 -8.91 8.35
N PRO A 288 27.26 -8.86 7.03
CA PRO A 288 28.50 -8.32 6.51
C PRO A 288 28.69 -6.87 6.98
N ASP A 289 29.84 -6.57 7.60
CA ASP A 289 30.24 -5.18 7.84
C ASP A 289 30.63 -4.56 6.48
N PHE A 290 29.65 -3.96 5.80
CA PHE A 290 29.85 -3.26 4.54
C PHE A 290 30.69 -1.99 4.70
N PHE A 291 30.87 -1.50 5.93
CA PHE A 291 31.79 -0.42 6.29
C PHE A 291 33.09 -0.96 6.88
N GLY A 292 33.31 -2.27 6.78
CA GLY A 292 34.47 -3.00 7.26
C GLY A 292 35.69 -2.17 6.94
N LYS A 293 36.29 -1.63 8.01
CA LYS A 293 37.34 -0.61 7.95
C LYS A 293 38.29 -0.94 6.80
N GLU A 294 38.10 -0.28 5.65
CA GLU A 294 39.24 0.00 4.79
C GLU A 294 40.19 0.72 5.74
N GLY A 295 41.30 0.03 6.05
CA GLY A 295 42.23 0.48 7.06
C GLY A 295 42.47 1.96 6.82
N LYS A 296 42.15 2.79 7.81
CA LYS A 296 42.65 4.16 7.84
C LYS A 296 44.18 4.02 7.79
N ALA A 297 44.73 4.12 6.58
CA ALA A 297 46.15 4.36 6.37
C ALA A 297 46.46 5.79 6.80
#